data_AF-A0A2A3ESB3-F1
#
_entry.id   AF-A0A2A3ESB3-F1
#
_cell.length_a   1.000
_cell.length_b   1.000
_cell.length_c   1.000
_cell.angle_alpha   90.00
_cell.angle_beta   90.00
_cell.angle_gamma   90.00
#
_symmetry.space_group_name_H-M   'P 1'
#
loop_
_entity.id
_entity.type
_entity.pdbx_description
1 polymer ?
#
loop_
_entity_poly.entity_id
_entity_poly.type
_entity_poly.pdbx_seq_one_letter_code
_entity_poly.pdbx_strand_id
1 'polypeptide(L)'
;MLLFKIKTIFQVDRPTKMLSLFYVIEIFTIKNILKVLYFLDLAVFINKFHTSFIIYLNQKWRKMKGLSANPNNDSLLVNSSDYSFKNNKSVPYGSGQFRRIKKHQDFMKRIVKLVGEIDYAVERHANLIKEKEVQEQKILESRLKPKGQLSINNE
;
A
#
# COMPACT_ATOMS: atom_id res chain seq x y z
N MET A 1 3.88 33.12 16.77
CA MET A 1 4.55 34.42 16.56
C MET A 1 5.08 35.05 17.87
N LEU A 2 5.46 34.25 18.87
CA LEU A 2 6.05 34.72 20.14
C LEU A 2 7.49 34.22 20.36
N LEU A 3 7.91 33.19 19.62
CA LEU A 3 9.23 32.55 19.75
C LEU A 3 10.35 33.28 18.99
N PHE A 4 10.04 34.25 18.12
CA PHE A 4 11.04 34.94 17.31
C PHE A 4 11.56 36.25 17.94
N LYS A 5 10.92 36.76 19.00
CA LYS A 5 11.21 38.09 19.55
C LYS A 5 12.15 38.08 20.77
N ILE A 6 12.46 36.90 21.31
CA ILE A 6 13.37 36.75 22.46
C ILE A 6 14.83 36.64 22.02
N LYS A 7 15.09 36.33 20.74
CA LYS A 7 16.44 36.06 20.23
C LYS A 7 17.31 37.32 20.03
N THR A 8 16.74 38.52 20.15
CA THR A 8 17.41 39.80 19.88
C THR A 8 17.91 40.55 21.13
N ILE A 9 17.68 40.05 22.35
CA ILE A 9 17.98 40.81 23.58
C ILE A 9 19.25 40.35 24.31
N PHE A 10 19.75 39.14 24.05
CA PHE A 10 20.92 38.60 24.77
C PHE A 10 22.14 38.45 23.87
N GLN A 11 22.69 39.58 23.47
CA GLN A 11 24.03 39.69 22.92
C GLN A 11 24.94 40.33 23.98
N VAL A 12 25.15 39.60 25.08
CA VAL A 12 26.15 39.93 26.12
C VAL A 12 26.77 38.63 26.62
N ASP A 13 28.09 38.59 26.56
CA ASP A 13 28.99 37.52 26.97
C ASP A 13 28.60 36.82 28.28
N ARG A 14 28.42 35.49 28.23
CA ARG A 14 28.88 34.45 29.21
C ARG A 14 28.14 33.12 28.97
N PRO A 15 28.58 32.30 28.00
CA PRO A 15 27.86 31.10 27.56
C PRO A 15 27.87 29.94 28.58
N THR A 16 28.76 29.94 29.58
CA THR A 16 28.94 28.78 30.47
C THR A 16 27.92 28.67 31.61
N LYS A 17 27.41 29.80 32.13
CA LYS A 17 26.42 29.80 33.23
C LYS A 17 24.98 29.56 32.77
N MET A 18 24.64 29.92 31.53
CA MET A 18 23.31 29.63 30.98
C MET A 18 23.14 28.15 30.61
N LEU A 19 24.18 27.52 30.07
CA LEU A 19 24.16 26.09 29.75
C LEU A 19 24.06 25.21 31.02
N SER A 20 24.70 25.61 32.13
CA SER A 20 24.57 24.87 33.40
C SER A 20 23.18 25.00 34.00
N LEU A 21 22.55 26.18 33.95
CA LEU A 21 21.18 26.37 34.42
C LEU A 21 20.19 25.55 33.59
N PHE A 22 20.36 25.50 32.27
CA PHE A 22 19.51 24.71 31.39
C PHE A 22 19.60 23.21 31.71
N TYR A 23 20.83 22.70 31.91
CA TYR A 23 21.07 21.30 32.25
C TYR A 23 20.50 20.92 33.63
N VAL A 24 20.57 21.82 34.62
CA VAL A 24 19.98 21.60 35.95
C VAL A 24 18.45 21.56 35.89
N ILE A 25 17.84 22.43 35.07
CA ILE A 25 16.38 22.44 34.85
C ILE A 25 15.93 21.15 34.14
N GLU A 26 16.66 20.70 33.12
CA GLU A 26 16.39 19.43 32.42
C GLU A 26 16.52 18.21 33.35
N ILE A 27 17.54 18.17 34.21
CA ILE A 27 17.69 17.09 35.19
C ILE A 27 16.54 17.12 36.22
N PHE A 28 16.10 18.30 36.65
CA PHE A 28 15.01 18.45 37.61
C PHE A 28 13.66 18.01 37.00
N THR A 29 13.39 18.36 35.74
CA THR A 29 12.18 17.91 35.04
C THR A 29 12.21 16.40 34.81
N ILE A 30 13.34 15.83 34.36
CA ILE A 30 13.49 14.37 34.19
C ILE A 30 13.29 13.63 35.52
N LYS A 31 13.88 14.10 36.62
CA LYS A 31 13.70 13.48 37.95
C LYS A 31 12.26 13.55 38.44
N ASN A 32 11.56 14.66 38.21
CA ASN A 32 10.15 14.78 38.58
C ASN A 32 9.26 13.87 37.73
N ILE A 33 9.52 13.77 36.43
CA ILE A 33 8.82 12.83 35.54
C ILE A 33 9.03 11.40 36.02
N LEU A 34 10.27 11.01 36.33
CA LEU A 34 10.59 9.68 36.85
C LEU A 34 9.83 9.42 38.16
N LYS A 35 9.82 10.38 39.09
CA LYS A 35 9.15 10.25 40.39
C LYS A 35 7.64 10.10 40.26
N VAL A 36 7.01 10.83 39.33
CA VAL A 36 5.58 10.73 39.04
C VAL A 36 5.24 9.36 38.44
N LEU A 37 6.06 8.86 37.50
CA LEU A 37 5.89 7.52 36.92
C LEU A 37 6.00 6.42 37.98
N TYR A 38 7.03 6.47 38.84
CA TYR A 38 7.19 5.52 39.94
C TYR A 38 6.02 5.56 40.94
N PHE A 39 5.44 6.73 41.20
CA PHE A 39 4.29 6.87 42.09
C PHE A 39 3.01 6.30 41.49
N LEU A 40 2.80 6.49 40.18
CA LEU A 40 1.67 5.89 39.44
C LEU A 40 1.76 4.36 39.44
N ASP A 41 2.93 3.80 39.16
CA ASP A 41 3.14 2.35 39.15
C ASP A 41 2.93 1.72 40.54
N LEU A 42 3.40 2.39 41.60
CA LEU A 42 3.19 1.95 42.99
C LEU A 42 1.70 2.01 43.37
N ALA A 43 0.98 3.05 42.97
CA ALA A 43 -0.45 3.19 43.26
C ALA A 43 -1.30 2.13 42.53
N VAL A 44 -0.95 1.76 41.30
CA VAL A 44 -1.60 0.66 40.56
C VAL A 44 -1.37 -0.69 41.26
N PHE A 45 -0.14 -0.94 41.71
CA PHE A 45 0.24 -2.17 42.42
C PHE A 45 -0.46 -2.30 43.79
N ILE A 46 -0.49 -1.23 44.59
CA ILE A 46 -1.14 -1.22 45.92
C ILE A 46 -2.64 -1.44 45.81
N ASN A 47 -3.29 -0.82 44.82
CA ASN A 47 -4.74 -0.88 44.67
C ASN A 47 -5.24 -2.17 43.97
N LYS A 48 -4.34 -3.10 43.59
CA LYS A 48 -4.69 -4.37 42.90
C LYS A 48 -5.60 -4.18 41.67
N PHE A 49 -5.55 -3.03 41.01
CA PHE A 49 -6.28 -2.83 39.76
C PHE A 49 -5.62 -3.64 38.66
N HIS A 50 -6.38 -4.51 37.99
CA HIS A 50 -5.89 -5.24 36.83
C HIS A 50 -5.74 -4.29 35.65
N THR A 51 -4.52 -3.83 35.36
CA THR A 51 -4.21 -3.09 34.15
C THR A 51 -3.95 -4.07 33.01
N SER A 52 -4.99 -4.42 32.25
CA SER A 52 -4.76 -5.10 30.98
C SER A 52 -4.15 -4.10 29.99
N PHE A 53 -2.94 -4.37 29.51
CA PHE A 53 -2.39 -3.61 28.38
C PHE A 53 -3.30 -3.79 27.15
N ILE A 54 -3.54 -2.71 26.41
CA ILE A 54 -4.25 -2.78 25.13
C ILE A 54 -3.35 -3.56 24.16
N ILE A 55 -3.76 -4.78 23.81
CA ILE A 55 -3.09 -5.55 22.76
C ILE A 55 -3.51 -4.96 21.42
N TYR A 56 -2.68 -4.08 20.86
CA TYR A 56 -2.91 -3.57 19.51
C TYR A 56 -2.79 -4.70 18.49
N LEU A 57 -3.71 -4.73 17.53
CA LEU A 57 -3.66 -5.68 16.42
C LEU A 57 -2.36 -5.46 15.63
N ASN A 58 -1.53 -6.50 15.53
CA ASN A 58 -0.28 -6.43 14.78
C ASN A 58 -0.55 -6.51 13.26
N GLN A 59 -0.75 -5.35 12.64
CA GLN A 59 -1.03 -5.24 11.20
C GLN A 59 0.15 -5.70 10.33
N LYS A 60 1.40 -5.49 10.78
CA LYS A 60 2.60 -5.94 10.04
C LYS A 60 2.62 -7.46 9.92
N TRP A 61 2.38 -8.15 11.03
CA TRP A 61 2.30 -9.61 11.05
C TRP A 61 1.19 -10.14 10.12
N ARG A 62 0.01 -9.51 10.12
CA ARG A 62 -1.09 -9.89 9.22
C ARG A 62 -0.71 -9.74 7.75
N LYS A 63 -0.11 -8.60 7.38
CA LYS A 63 0.35 -8.35 6.01
C LYS A 63 1.40 -9.38 5.58
N MET A 64 2.36 -9.71 6.46
CA MET A 64 3.36 -10.77 6.20
C MET A 64 2.72 -12.15 5.98
N LYS A 65 1.57 -12.41 6.60
CA LYS A 65 0.78 -13.64 6.41
C LYS A 65 -0.21 -13.57 5.25
N GLY A 66 -0.20 -12.50 4.45
CA GLY A 66 -1.15 -12.31 3.34
C GLY A 66 -2.59 -12.04 3.79
N LEU A 67 -2.79 -11.68 5.06
CA LEU A 67 -4.10 -11.34 5.60
C LEU A 67 -4.41 -9.85 5.44
N SER A 68 -5.71 -9.53 5.39
CA SER A 68 -6.20 -8.15 5.42
C SER A 68 -5.78 -7.43 6.70
N ALA A 69 -5.43 -6.14 6.57
CA ALA A 69 -5.01 -5.29 7.69
C ALA A 69 -6.13 -5.13 8.72
N ASN A 70 -7.35 -4.85 8.25
CA ASN A 70 -8.56 -4.91 9.05
C ASN A 70 -9.15 -6.32 8.97
N PRO A 71 -9.28 -7.06 10.09
CA PRO A 71 -9.85 -8.40 10.11
C PRO A 71 -11.29 -8.46 9.59
N ASN A 72 -12.03 -7.36 9.68
CA ASN A 72 -13.42 -7.28 9.26
C ASN A 72 -13.60 -6.98 7.77
N ASN A 73 -12.52 -6.85 7.01
CA ASN A 73 -12.60 -6.48 5.60
C ASN A 73 -12.62 -7.70 4.68
N ASP A 74 -11.73 -8.66 4.94
CA ASP A 74 -11.57 -9.86 4.12
C ASP A 74 -11.14 -11.01 5.02
N SER A 75 -12.12 -11.83 5.40
CA SER A 75 -11.92 -13.01 6.23
C SER A 75 -13.12 -13.94 6.15
N LEU A 76 -12.88 -15.21 6.47
CA LEU A 76 -13.92 -16.20 6.74
C LEU A 76 -14.95 -15.67 7.75
N LEU A 77 -14.52 -14.87 8.72
CA LEU A 77 -15.40 -14.25 9.72
C LEU A 77 -16.51 -13.39 9.10
N VAL A 78 -16.26 -12.73 7.97
CA VAL A 78 -17.20 -11.77 7.36
C VAL A 78 -17.99 -12.36 6.20
N ASN A 79 -17.42 -13.38 5.55
CA ASN A 79 -18.04 -14.03 4.40
C ASN A 79 -18.87 -15.26 4.80
N SER A 80 -18.61 -15.85 5.96
CA SER A 80 -19.44 -16.94 6.49
C SER A 80 -20.75 -16.43 7.06
N SER A 81 -21.74 -17.32 7.18
CA SER A 81 -22.99 -17.04 7.87
C SER A 81 -22.80 -17.13 9.39
N ASP A 82 -23.37 -16.18 10.12
CA ASP A 82 -23.31 -16.16 11.60
C ASP A 82 -24.13 -17.28 12.25
N TYR A 83 -25.13 -17.80 11.54
CA TYR A 83 -25.99 -18.88 11.99
C TYR A 83 -26.21 -19.91 10.88
N SER A 84 -26.84 -21.03 11.23
CA SER A 84 -27.29 -22.05 10.28
C SER A 84 -28.64 -22.61 10.74
N PHE A 85 -29.46 -23.05 9.78
CA PHE A 85 -30.71 -23.70 10.11
C PHE A 85 -30.45 -25.15 10.53
N LYS A 86 -31.11 -25.62 11.61
CA LYS A 86 -31.05 -27.02 12.06
C LYS A 86 -31.40 -28.02 10.95
N ASN A 87 -32.24 -27.60 10.02
CA ASN A 87 -32.68 -28.41 8.88
C ASN A 87 -31.67 -28.39 7.71
N ASN A 88 -30.43 -27.93 7.93
CA ASN A 88 -29.36 -27.77 6.93
C ASN A 88 -29.75 -26.96 5.69
N LYS A 89 -30.75 -26.08 5.82
CA LYS A 89 -31.10 -25.14 4.75
C LYS A 89 -30.01 -24.09 4.61
N SER A 90 -29.74 -23.66 3.38
CA SER A 90 -28.81 -22.56 3.11
C SER A 90 -29.34 -21.25 3.69
N VAL A 91 -28.46 -20.46 4.29
CA VAL A 91 -28.80 -19.14 4.79
C VAL A 91 -28.89 -18.16 3.62
N PRO A 92 -30.00 -17.41 3.47
CA PRO A 92 -30.10 -16.39 2.44
C PRO A 92 -29.06 -15.28 2.66
N TYR A 93 -28.53 -14.71 1.59
CA TYR A 93 -27.52 -13.65 1.70
C TYR A 93 -28.09 -12.39 2.34
N GLY A 94 -27.33 -11.82 3.28
CA GLY A 94 -27.58 -10.46 3.76
C GLY A 94 -27.29 -9.42 2.67
N SER A 95 -27.92 -8.25 2.76
CA SER A 95 -27.73 -7.15 1.79
C SER A 95 -26.26 -6.74 1.62
N GLY A 96 -25.50 -6.70 2.73
CA GLY A 96 -24.08 -6.40 2.73
C GLY A 96 -23.24 -7.47 2.02
N GLN A 97 -23.52 -8.75 2.27
CA GLN A 97 -22.86 -9.87 1.60
C GLN A 97 -23.15 -9.86 0.10
N PHE A 98 -24.43 -9.70 -0.27
CA PHE A 98 -24.85 -9.60 -1.66
C PHE A 98 -24.15 -8.46 -2.41
N ARG A 99 -24.08 -7.27 -1.80
CA ARG A 99 -23.36 -6.12 -2.37
C ARG A 99 -21.88 -6.41 -2.59
N ARG A 100 -21.21 -7.08 -1.65
CA ARG A 100 -19.80 -7.48 -1.80
C ARG A 100 -19.63 -8.46 -2.96
N ILE A 101 -20.46 -9.50 -3.02
CA ILE A 101 -20.43 -10.50 -4.10
C ILE A 101 -20.62 -9.82 -5.46
N LYS A 102 -21.60 -8.93 -5.59
CA LYS A 102 -21.86 -8.20 -6.84
C LYS A 102 -20.65 -7.36 -7.25
N LYS A 103 -20.07 -6.62 -6.30
CA LYS A 103 -18.86 -5.82 -6.53
C LYS A 103 -17.69 -6.69 -7.02
N HIS A 104 -17.48 -7.87 -6.42
CA HIS A 104 -16.45 -8.80 -6.89
C HIS A 104 -16.73 -9.30 -8.32
N GLN A 105 -17.97 -9.64 -8.65
CA GLN A 105 -18.34 -10.04 -10.02
C GLN A 105 -18.05 -8.93 -11.03
N ASP A 106 -18.36 -7.68 -10.69
CA ASP A 106 -18.12 -6.55 -11.58
C ASP A 106 -16.62 -6.31 -11.78
N PHE A 107 -15.80 -6.47 -10.74
CA PHE A 107 -14.34 -6.46 -10.88
C PHE A 107 -13.84 -7.58 -11.79
N MET A 108 -14.32 -8.82 -11.60
CA MET A 108 -13.88 -9.95 -12.44
C MET A 108 -14.22 -9.72 -13.91
N LYS A 109 -15.44 -9.25 -14.21
CA LYS A 109 -15.84 -8.90 -15.58
C LYS A 109 -14.91 -7.85 -16.20
N ARG A 110 -14.53 -6.83 -15.42
CA ARG A 110 -13.62 -5.79 -15.88
C ARG A 110 -12.22 -6.34 -16.14
N ILE A 111 -11.70 -7.19 -15.27
CA ILE A 111 -10.38 -7.82 -15.44
C ILE A 111 -10.36 -8.65 -16.72
N VAL A 112 -11.34 -9.54 -16.91
CA VAL A 112 -11.43 -10.40 -18.10
C VAL A 112 -11.48 -9.55 -19.38
N LYS A 113 -12.29 -8.48 -19.37
CA LYS A 113 -12.38 -7.55 -20.50
C LYS A 113 -11.02 -6.91 -20.81
N LEU A 114 -10.35 -6.36 -19.80
CA LEU A 114 -9.07 -5.67 -19.98
C LEU A 114 -7.96 -6.61 -20.46
N VAL A 115 -7.91 -7.84 -19.93
CA VAL A 115 -6.94 -8.84 -20.37
C VAL A 115 -7.19 -9.20 -21.84
N GLY A 116 -8.46 -9.44 -22.22
CA GLY A 116 -8.81 -9.74 -23.62
C GLY A 116 -8.48 -8.58 -24.58
N GLU A 117 -8.66 -7.33 -24.14
CA GLU A 117 -8.27 -6.15 -24.93
C GLU A 117 -6.75 -6.08 -25.16
N ILE A 118 -5.94 -6.41 -24.15
CA ILE A 118 -4.49 -6.45 -24.25
C ILE A 118 -4.04 -7.56 -25.20
N ASP A 119 -4.55 -8.77 -25.02
CA ASP A 119 -4.18 -9.92 -25.85
C ASP A 119 -4.50 -9.65 -27.33
N TYR A 120 -5.68 -9.09 -27.60
CA TYR A 120 -6.08 -8.68 -28.94
C TYR A 120 -5.16 -7.60 -29.52
N ALA A 121 -4.76 -6.60 -28.73
CA ALA A 121 -3.87 -5.55 -29.20
C ALA A 121 -2.49 -6.09 -29.60
N VAL A 122 -1.95 -7.04 -28.81
CA VAL A 122 -0.67 -7.70 -29.10
C VAL A 122 -0.76 -8.51 -30.40
N GLU A 123 -1.80 -9.33 -30.54
CA GLU A 123 -2.02 -10.15 -31.74
C GLU A 123 -2.18 -9.28 -32.99
N ARG A 124 -3.04 -8.25 -32.91
CA ARG A 124 -3.28 -7.31 -34.00
C ARG A 124 -1.99 -6.62 -34.43
N HIS A 125 -1.17 -6.17 -33.49
CA HIS A 125 0.10 -5.51 -33.79
C HIS A 125 1.06 -6.46 -34.52
N ALA A 126 1.17 -7.71 -34.07
CA ALA A 126 1.98 -8.72 -34.75
C ALA A 126 1.49 -9.00 -36.18
N ASN A 127 0.18 -9.05 -36.40
CA ASN A 127 -0.40 -9.25 -37.73
C ASN A 127 -0.10 -8.06 -38.66
N LEU A 128 -0.22 -6.82 -38.16
CA LEU A 128 0.10 -5.62 -38.95
C LEU A 128 1.57 -5.57 -39.38
N ILE A 129 2.50 -6.01 -38.51
CA ILE A 129 3.92 -6.10 -38.87
C ILE A 129 4.13 -7.12 -40.00
N LYS A 130 3.57 -8.32 -39.85
CA LYS A 130 3.67 -9.37 -40.87
C LYS A 130 3.06 -8.93 -42.20
N GLU A 131 1.91 -8.28 -42.16
CA GLU A 131 1.27 -7.73 -43.37
C GLU A 131 2.18 -6.71 -44.05
N LYS A 132 2.80 -5.81 -43.29
CA LYS A 132 3.74 -4.82 -43.83
C LYS A 132 4.96 -5.48 -44.47
N GLU A 133 5.57 -6.48 -43.83
CA GLU A 133 6.70 -7.24 -44.37
C GLU A 133 6.33 -7.95 -45.68
N VAL A 134 5.16 -8.58 -45.74
CA VAL A 134 4.66 -9.25 -46.96
C VAL A 134 4.41 -8.23 -48.07
N GLN A 135 3.88 -7.05 -47.76
CA GLN A 135 3.68 -5.99 -48.76
C GLN A 135 5.03 -5.47 -49.30
N GLU A 136 6.01 -5.24 -48.42
CA GLU A 136 7.35 -4.82 -48.82
C GLU A 136 8.02 -5.87 -49.71
N GLN A 137 7.91 -7.16 -49.38
CA GLN A 137 8.40 -8.26 -50.21
C GLN A 137 7.72 -8.30 -51.58
N LYS A 138 6.38 -8.19 -51.64
CA LYS A 138 5.65 -8.12 -52.91
C LYS A 138 6.09 -6.93 -53.76
N ILE A 139 6.33 -5.78 -53.14
CA ILE A 139 6.83 -4.59 -53.85
C ILE A 139 8.23 -4.90 -54.42
N LEU A 140 9.13 -5.51 -53.63
CA LEU A 140 10.46 -5.88 -54.08
C LEU A 140 10.43 -6.90 -55.24
N GLU A 141 9.59 -7.92 -55.15
CA GLU A 141 9.40 -8.93 -56.21
C GLU A 141 8.80 -8.34 -57.48
N SER A 142 7.90 -7.35 -57.35
CA SER A 142 7.29 -6.67 -58.49
C SER A 142 8.23 -5.69 -59.21
N ARG A 143 9.40 -5.37 -58.62
CA ARG A 143 10.37 -4.46 -59.25
C ARG A 143 10.97 -5.11 -60.49
N LEU A 144 11.04 -4.33 -61.56
CA LEU A 144 11.75 -4.71 -62.78
C LEU A 144 13.24 -4.92 -62.49
N LYS A 145 13.88 -5.82 -63.26
CA LYS A 145 15.32 -6.06 -63.18
C LYS A 145 16.12 -4.76 -63.33
N PRO A 146 17.19 -4.56 -62.55
CA PRO A 146 18.05 -3.39 -62.68
C PRO A 146 18.73 -3.39 -64.05
N LYS A 147 18.86 -2.21 -64.68
CA LYS A 147 19.52 -2.01 -65.98
C LYS A 147 20.89 -1.33 -65.81
N GLY A 148 21.77 -1.47 -66.79
CA GLY A 148 23.06 -0.75 -66.85
C GLY A 148 24.21 -1.47 -66.15
N GLN A 149 25.18 -0.71 -65.60
CA GLN A 149 26.39 -1.27 -64.93
C GLN A 149 26.08 -2.26 -63.80
N LEU A 150 24.95 -2.10 -63.11
CA LEU A 150 24.48 -3.00 -62.04
C LEU A 150 24.08 -4.40 -62.55
N SER A 151 23.82 -4.56 -63.85
CA SER A 151 23.51 -5.86 -64.46
C SER A 151 24.77 -6.66 -64.79
N ILE A 152 25.91 -5.98 -65.01
CA ILE A 152 27.16 -6.54 -65.53
C ILE A 152 28.06 -7.09 -64.41
N ASN A 153 27.91 -6.55 -63.20
CA ASN A 153 28.73 -6.89 -62.04
C ASN A 153 28.15 -8.04 -61.18
N ASN A 154 26.98 -8.59 -61.54
CA ASN A 154 26.27 -9.65 -60.80
C ASN A 154 26.38 -11.03 -61.47
N GLU A 155 27.15 -11.16 -62.56
CA GLU A 155 27.60 -12.44 -63.15
C GLU A 155 28.97 -12.83 -62.56
#